data_AF-A0A238YC65-F1
#
_entry.id   AF-A0A238YC65-F1
#
_cell.length_a   1.000
_cell.length_b   1.000
_cell.length_c   1.000
_cell.angle_alpha   90.00
_cell.angle_beta   90.00
_cell.angle_gamma   90.00
#
_symmetry.space_group_name_H-M   'P 1'
#
loop_
_entity.id
_entity.type
_entity.pdbx_description
1 polymer ?
#
loop_
_entity_poly.entity_id
_entity_poly.type
_entity_poly.pdbx_seq_one_letter_code
_entity_poly.pdbx_strand_id
1 'polypeptide(L)'
;MAIEALLASIETSRLVPHALGQTLGKLLHAGFVPVQRLADILVQARTISPLIDDAVRQVLEKLLPLLSTVPLRNTRKLIEGYADVQSRTRRAVAAAVATQLQTWSQSAALKKAATHLLST
;
A
#
# COMPACT_ATOMS: atom_id res chain seq x y z
N MET A 1 -17.05 -12.36 -1.96
CA MET A 1 -16.31 -11.62 -0.91
C MET A 1 -15.47 -10.50 -1.50
N ALA A 2 -15.08 -9.49 -0.71
CA ALA A 2 -14.37 -8.29 -1.21
C ALA A 2 -13.01 -8.59 -1.86
N ILE A 3 -12.28 -9.60 -1.38
CA ILE A 3 -11.01 -10.03 -2.00
C ILE A 3 -11.24 -10.65 -3.37
N GLU A 4 -12.21 -11.56 -3.52
CA GLU A 4 -12.56 -12.18 -4.81
C GLU A 4 -12.94 -11.13 -5.86
N ALA A 5 -13.69 -10.10 -5.46
CA ALA A 5 -14.05 -8.99 -6.35
C ALA A 5 -12.83 -8.17 -6.79
N LEU A 6 -11.86 -7.95 -5.90
CA LEU A 6 -10.59 -7.29 -6.23
C LEU A 6 -9.79 -8.13 -7.24
N LEU A 7 -9.60 -9.42 -6.95
CA LEU A 7 -8.84 -10.34 -7.81
C LEU A 7 -9.47 -10.44 -9.20
N ALA A 8 -10.78 -10.69 -9.27
CA ALA A 8 -11.51 -10.76 -10.53
C ALA A 8 -11.41 -9.45 -11.34
N SER A 9 -11.41 -8.30 -10.67
CA SER A 9 -11.26 -7.00 -11.35
C SER A 9 -9.85 -6.78 -11.90
N ILE A 10 -8.82 -7.31 -11.23
CA ILE A 10 -7.44 -7.30 -11.73
C ILE A 10 -7.31 -8.21 -12.94
N GLU A 11 -7.76 -9.45 -12.83
CA GLU A 11 -7.66 -10.46 -13.89
C GLU A 11 -8.40 -10.04 -15.16
N THR A 12 -9.55 -9.38 -15.01
CA THR A 12 -10.34 -8.87 -16.14
C THR A 12 -9.90 -7.48 -16.62
N SER A 13 -8.78 -6.94 -16.11
CA SER A 13 -8.27 -5.60 -16.45
C SER A 13 -9.28 -4.46 -16.25
N ARG A 14 -10.28 -4.67 -15.38
CA ARG A 14 -11.29 -3.65 -15.03
C ARG A 14 -10.86 -2.79 -13.86
N LEU A 15 -9.87 -3.23 -13.10
CA LEU A 15 -9.30 -2.41 -12.04
C LEU A 15 -8.45 -1.29 -12.65
N VAL A 16 -8.67 -0.07 -12.16
CA VAL A 16 -7.75 1.07 -12.37
C VAL A 16 -6.98 1.30 -11.07
N PRO A 17 -5.77 0.71 -10.89
CA PRO A 17 -5.06 0.69 -9.60
C PRO A 17 -4.79 2.10 -9.07
N HIS A 18 -4.49 3.02 -9.99
CA HIS A 18 -4.17 4.41 -9.68
C HIS A 18 -5.35 5.16 -9.04
N ALA A 19 -6.52 5.06 -9.65
CA ALA A 19 -7.74 5.73 -9.17
C ALA A 19 -8.18 5.12 -7.83
N LEU A 20 -8.06 3.80 -7.68
CA LEU A 20 -8.35 3.11 -6.44
C LEU A 20 -7.43 3.59 -5.32
N GLY A 21 -6.11 3.57 -5.53
CA GLY A 21 -5.13 4.00 -4.52
C GLY A 21 -5.35 5.45 -4.07
N GLN A 22 -5.65 6.36 -4.99
CA GLN A 22 -5.96 7.75 -4.66
C GLN A 22 -7.23 7.88 -3.80
N THR A 23 -8.29 7.18 -4.18
CA THR A 23 -9.58 7.23 -3.46
C THR A 23 -9.43 6.70 -2.05
N LEU A 24 -8.74 5.56 -1.89
CA LEU A 24 -8.51 4.93 -0.59
C LEU A 24 -7.60 5.78 0.30
N GLY A 25 -6.57 6.41 -0.27
CA GLY A 25 -5.72 7.35 0.46
C GLY A 25 -6.52 8.53 1.04
N LYS A 26 -7.40 9.15 0.24
CA LYS A 26 -8.28 10.24 0.70
C LYS A 26 -9.24 9.79 1.81
N LEU A 27 -9.86 8.62 1.67
CA LEU A 27 -10.78 8.08 2.66
C LEU A 27 -10.07 7.75 3.99
N LEU A 28 -8.88 7.16 3.93
CA LEU A 28 -8.07 6.87 5.11
C LEU A 28 -7.59 8.14 5.81
N HIS A 29 -7.18 9.15 5.03
CA HIS A 29 -6.81 10.45 5.57
C HIS A 29 -7.96 11.10 6.35
N ALA A 30 -9.20 10.99 5.83
CA ALA A 30 -10.40 11.46 6.50
C ALA A 30 -10.86 10.60 7.70
N GLY A 31 -10.12 9.55 8.06
CA GLY A 31 -10.44 8.68 9.20
C GLY A 31 -11.56 7.66 8.94
N PHE A 32 -11.86 7.33 7.68
CA PHE A 32 -12.92 6.37 7.36
C PHE A 32 -12.56 4.96 7.82
N VAL A 33 -13.20 4.49 8.90
CA VAL A 33 -12.91 3.24 9.63
C VAL A 33 -13.03 1.96 8.79
N PRO A 34 -13.98 1.81 7.84
CA PRO A 34 -14.10 0.59 7.02
C PRO A 34 -12.87 0.24 6.17
N VAL A 35 -11.98 1.21 5.93
CA VAL A 35 -10.75 1.00 5.14
C VAL A 35 -9.65 0.29 5.95
N GLN A 36 -9.83 0.04 7.24
CA GLN A 36 -8.89 -0.79 7.99
C GLN A 36 -8.80 -2.23 7.45
N ARG A 37 -9.90 -2.79 6.93
CA ARG A 37 -9.91 -4.11 6.27
C ARG A 37 -9.16 -4.12 4.95
N LEU A 38 -8.99 -2.95 4.31
CA LEU A 38 -8.27 -2.87 3.04
C LEU A 38 -6.82 -3.32 3.21
N ALA A 39 -6.15 -2.91 4.29
CA ALA A 39 -4.77 -3.30 4.54
C ALA A 39 -4.64 -4.82 4.60
N ASP A 40 -5.58 -5.50 5.26
CA ASP A 40 -5.60 -6.95 5.34
C ASP A 40 -5.93 -7.59 3.98
N ILE A 41 -6.85 -7.03 3.18
CA ILE A 41 -7.18 -7.52 1.83
C ILE A 41 -5.99 -7.38 0.87
N LEU A 42 -5.33 -6.22 0.86
CA LEU A 42 -4.15 -5.99 0.01
C LEU A 42 -3.01 -6.91 0.43
N VAL A 43 -2.84 -7.16 1.72
CA VAL A 43 -1.85 -8.10 2.25
C VAL A 43 -2.14 -9.54 1.81
N GLN A 44 -3.41 -9.96 1.85
CA GLN A 44 -3.86 -11.29 1.42
C GLN A 44 -3.75 -11.50 -0.10
N ALA A 45 -3.94 -10.45 -0.90
CA ALA A 45 -3.88 -10.54 -2.35
C ALA A 45 -2.45 -10.79 -2.89
N ARG A 46 -1.43 -10.49 -2.10
CA ARG A 46 -0.02 -10.68 -2.50
C ARG A 46 0.26 -12.15 -2.76
N THR A 47 1.23 -12.42 -3.63
CA THR A 47 1.74 -13.77 -3.95
C THR A 47 0.80 -14.67 -4.75
N ILE A 48 -0.40 -14.18 -5.09
CA ILE A 48 -1.36 -14.93 -5.93
C ILE A 48 -0.87 -14.99 -7.38
N SER A 49 -0.43 -13.87 -7.95
CA SER A 49 0.20 -13.82 -9.27
C SER A 49 1.05 -12.56 -9.46
N PRO A 50 2.01 -12.54 -10.40
CA PRO A 50 2.79 -11.34 -10.72
C PRO A 50 1.93 -10.14 -11.15
N LEU A 51 0.82 -10.40 -11.85
CA LEU A 51 -0.14 -9.37 -12.26
C LEU A 51 -0.80 -8.72 -11.03
N ILE A 52 -1.20 -9.53 -10.06
CA ILE A 52 -1.83 -9.06 -8.82
C ILE A 52 -0.80 -8.31 -7.97
N ASP A 53 0.42 -8.81 -7.85
CA ASP A 53 1.49 -8.12 -7.12
C ASP A 53 1.80 -6.73 -7.72
N ASP A 54 1.83 -6.61 -9.05
CA ASP A 54 2.02 -5.31 -9.69
C ASP A 54 0.82 -4.36 -9.48
N ALA A 55 -0.41 -4.87 -9.56
CA ALA A 55 -1.62 -4.08 -9.27
C ALA A 55 -1.62 -3.58 -7.82
N VAL A 56 -1.30 -4.45 -6.85
CA VAL A 56 -1.18 -4.08 -5.43
C VAL A 56 -0.09 -3.04 -5.22
N ARG A 57 1.09 -3.20 -5.85
CA ARG A 57 2.17 -2.20 -5.83
C ARG A 57 1.67 -0.83 -6.32
N GLN A 58 1.00 -0.78 -7.47
CA GLN A 58 0.47 0.47 -8.02
C GLN A 58 -0.57 1.15 -7.10
N VAL A 59 -1.46 0.36 -6.47
CA VAL A 59 -2.42 0.88 -5.48
C VAL A 59 -1.68 1.50 -4.30
N LEU A 60 -0.70 0.79 -3.73
CA LEU A 60 0.07 1.24 -2.57
C LEU A 60 0.91 2.50 -2.88
N GLU A 61 1.49 2.60 -4.07
CA GLU A 61 2.25 3.79 -4.51
C GLU A 61 1.42 5.07 -4.56
N LYS A 62 0.11 4.96 -4.83
CA LYS A 62 -0.81 6.10 -4.84
C LYS A 62 -1.47 6.33 -3.49
N LEU A 63 -1.62 5.29 -2.68
CA LEU A 63 -2.24 5.37 -1.36
C LEU A 63 -1.28 5.94 -0.31
N LEU A 64 -0.06 5.41 -0.20
CA LEU A 64 0.86 5.73 0.89
C LEU A 64 1.18 7.23 1.01
N PRO A 65 1.46 7.97 -0.08
CA PRO A 65 1.78 9.40 0.01
C PRO A 65 0.61 10.28 0.47
N LEU A 66 -0.63 9.77 0.43
CA LEU A 66 -1.83 10.52 0.83
C LEU A 66 -2.19 10.32 2.32
N LEU A 67 -1.53 9.38 2.99
CA LEU A 67 -1.80 9.13 4.40
C LEU A 67 -1.23 10.26 5.27
N SER A 68 -1.86 10.45 6.44
CA SER A 68 -1.37 11.43 7.42
C SER A 68 0.04 11.10 7.90
N THR A 69 0.80 12.14 8.25
CA THR A 69 2.11 12.03 8.88
C THR A 69 2.00 11.40 10.27
N VAL A 70 0.88 11.61 10.96
CA VAL A 70 0.52 10.87 12.17
C VAL A 70 0.04 9.46 11.75
N PRO A 71 0.76 8.39 12.12
CA PRO A 71 0.43 7.04 11.68
C PRO A 71 -0.95 6.58 12.13
N LEU A 72 -1.71 6.00 11.20
CA LEU A 72 -2.90 5.23 11.55
C LEU A 72 -2.47 3.86 12.07
N ARG A 73 -3.34 3.20 12.84
CA ARG A 73 -3.08 1.89 13.48
C ARG A 73 -2.52 0.83 12.51
N ASN A 74 -2.97 0.86 11.25
CA ASN A 74 -2.59 -0.12 10.23
C ASN A 74 -1.55 0.38 9.23
N THR A 75 -1.00 1.59 9.39
CA THR A 75 -0.01 2.14 8.46
C THR A 75 1.23 1.23 8.36
N ARG A 76 1.66 0.63 9.47
CA ARG A 76 2.77 -0.33 9.48
C ARG A 76 2.53 -1.53 8.55
N LYS A 77 1.33 -2.13 8.62
CA LYS A 77 0.96 -3.26 7.77
C LYS A 77 0.97 -2.89 6.29
N LEU A 78 0.59 -1.66 5.94
CA LEU A 78 0.64 -1.18 4.56
C LEU A 78 2.08 -0.99 4.06
N ILE A 79 2.98 -0.52 4.92
CA ILE A 79 4.41 -0.37 4.61
C ILE A 79 5.07 -1.75 4.40
N GLU A 80 4.83 -2.70 5.31
CA GLU A 80 5.26 -4.10 5.17
C GLU A 80 4.62 -4.74 3.92
N GLY A 81 3.33 -4.45 3.71
CA GLY A 81 2.55 -4.55 2.48
C GLY A 81 3.36 -4.32 1.22
N TYR A 82 3.85 -3.09 1.12
CA TYR A 82 4.58 -2.55 -0.01
C TYR A 82 5.98 -3.13 -0.16
N ALA A 83 6.69 -3.36 0.95
CA ALA A 83 8.01 -4.00 0.94
C ALA A 83 7.97 -5.40 0.32
N ASP A 84 6.95 -6.19 0.66
CA ASP A 84 6.81 -7.55 0.11
C ASP A 84 6.54 -7.55 -1.40
N VAL A 85 5.75 -6.60 -1.92
CA VAL A 85 5.51 -6.52 -3.37
C VAL A 85 6.68 -5.89 -4.12
N GLN A 86 7.43 -4.97 -3.49
CA GLN A 86 8.65 -4.39 -4.07
C GLN A 86 9.74 -5.43 -4.28
N SER A 87 10.01 -6.27 -3.28
CA SER A 87 11.03 -7.32 -3.39
C SER A 87 10.73 -8.32 -4.52
N ARG A 88 9.44 -8.58 -4.80
CA ARG A 88 8.99 -9.51 -5.85
C ARG A 88 8.96 -8.88 -7.23
N THR A 89 8.50 -7.63 -7.33
CA THR A 89 8.44 -6.90 -8.61
C THR A 89 9.79 -6.34 -9.04
N ARG A 90 10.79 -6.33 -8.15
CA ARG A 90 12.15 -5.79 -8.37
C ARG A 90 12.16 -4.35 -8.88
N ARG A 91 11.17 -3.57 -8.44
CA ARG A 91 11.08 -2.14 -8.77
C ARG A 91 11.64 -1.30 -7.65
N ALA A 92 12.18 -0.13 -8.00
CA ALA A 92 12.63 0.86 -7.03
C ALA A 92 11.43 1.53 -6.34
N VAL A 93 11.65 2.04 -5.13
CA VAL A 93 10.60 2.76 -4.38
C VAL A 93 10.24 4.05 -5.11
N ALA A 94 8.95 4.28 -5.34
CA ALA A 94 8.50 5.52 -5.98
C ALA A 94 8.86 6.74 -5.13
N ALA A 95 9.35 7.81 -5.75
CA ALA A 95 9.86 9.00 -5.06
C ALA A 95 8.85 9.60 -4.06
N ALA A 96 7.57 9.68 -4.44
CA ALA A 96 6.51 10.18 -3.57
C ALA A 96 6.31 9.31 -2.32
N VAL A 97 6.49 7.99 -2.43
CA VAL A 97 6.46 7.07 -1.29
C VAL A 97 7.70 7.27 -0.42
N ALA A 98 8.88 7.42 -1.03
CA ALA A 98 10.13 7.66 -0.30
C ALA A 98 10.06 8.91 0.59
N THR A 99 9.50 10.02 0.10
CA THR A 99 9.29 11.23 0.91
C THR A 99 8.42 10.97 2.14
N GLN A 100 7.35 10.20 1.98
CA GLN A 100 6.48 9.85 3.11
C GLN A 100 7.16 8.90 4.09
N LEU A 101 7.93 7.92 3.60
CA LEU A 101 8.71 7.00 4.42
C LEU A 101 9.79 7.76 5.23
N GLN A 102 10.43 8.78 4.66
CA GLN A 102 11.37 9.63 5.40
C GLN A 102 10.69 10.30 6.60
N THR A 103 9.50 10.84 6.41
CA THR A 103 8.71 11.41 7.51
C THR A 103 8.40 10.37 8.59
N TRP A 104 7.92 9.19 8.18
CA TRP A 104 7.61 8.11 9.12
C TRP A 104 8.84 7.42 9.75
N SER A 105 10.04 7.58 9.17
CA SER A 105 11.28 7.07 9.76
C SER A 105 11.60 7.72 11.11
N GLN A 106 11.04 8.90 11.37
CA GLN A 106 11.16 9.63 12.63
C GLN A 106 10.15 9.14 13.70
N SER A 107 9.11 8.40 13.30
CA SER A 107 8.11 7.85 14.21
C SER A 107 8.62 6.55 14.85
N ALA A 108 8.61 6.46 16.18
CA ALA A 108 9.02 5.24 16.89
C ALA A 108 8.25 3.98 16.44
N ALA A 109 6.98 4.11 16.07
CA ALA A 109 6.13 2.99 15.66
C ALA A 109 6.45 2.46 14.25
N LEU A 110 6.91 3.35 13.35
CA LEU A 110 7.11 3.04 11.93
C LEU A 110 8.58 3.02 11.50
N LYS A 111 9.50 3.55 12.31
CA LYS A 111 10.93 3.70 12.00
C LYS A 111 11.53 2.45 11.36
N LYS A 112 11.37 1.29 12.00
CA LYS A 112 11.95 0.04 11.48
C LYS A 112 11.44 -0.32 10.07
N ALA A 113 10.13 -0.23 9.84
CA ALA A 113 9.52 -0.59 8.57
C ALA A 113 9.86 0.43 7.47
N ALA A 114 9.86 1.72 7.81
CA ALA A 114 10.18 2.79 6.88
C ALA A 114 11.65 2.80 6.46
N THR A 115 12.58 2.65 7.42
CA THR A 115 14.02 2.63 7.11
C THR A 115 14.39 1.42 6.24
N HIS A 116 13.80 0.24 6.50
CA HIS A 116 14.05 -0.94 5.68
C HIS A 116 13.80 -0.70 4.19
N LEU A 117 12.65 -0.07 3.86
CA LEU A 117 12.29 0.28 2.49
C LEU A 117 13.14 1.39 1.87
N LEU A 118 13.67 2.32 2.69
CA LEU A 118 14.56 3.37 2.20
C LEU A 118 15.97 2.86 1.91
N SER A 119 16.36 1.71 2.49
CA SER A 119 17.64 1.05 2.26
C SER A 119 17.61 -0.04 1.18
N THR A 120 16.44 -0.31 0.59
CA THR A 120 16.26 -1.31 -0.49
C THR A 120 16.39 -0.67 -1.86
#